data_AF-A0A7W9HCI0-F1
#
_entry.id   AF-A0A7W9HCI0-F1
#
_cell.length_a   1.000
_cell.length_b   1.000
_cell.length_c   1.000
_cell.angle_alpha   90.00
_cell.angle_beta   90.00
_cell.angle_gamma   90.00
#
_symmetry.space_group_name_H-M   'P 1'
#
loop_
_entity.id
_entity.type
_entity.pdbx_description
1 polymer ?
#
loop_
_entity_poly.entity_id
_entity_poly.type
_entity_poly.pdbx_seq_one_letter_code
_entity_poly.pdbx_strand_id
1 'polypeptide(L)'
;MARVKQYAVAASGQWTDEEEGRRRLPSGEVHAWEPGLNQTVCGLSLSRSRLVRFPHVTWPDTFPESGGAADRVRRQCPRCASVAGRRGQDARPRWQRTNPRP
;
A
#
# COMPACT_ATOMS: atom_id res chain seq x y z
N MET A 1 14.94 -16.84 8.61
CA MET A 1 14.41 -16.01 7.50
C MET A 1 13.51 -14.93 8.10
N ALA A 2 13.80 -13.65 7.89
CA ALA A 2 12.91 -12.59 8.38
C ALA A 2 11.58 -12.65 7.62
N ARG A 3 10.45 -12.70 8.34
CA ARG A 3 9.11 -12.72 7.73
C ARG A 3 8.94 -11.43 6.94
N VAL A 4 8.74 -11.53 5.62
CA VAL A 4 8.45 -10.36 4.78
C VAL A 4 7.14 -9.76 5.27
N LYS A 5 7.19 -8.52 5.78
CA LYS A 5 5.99 -7.81 6.20
C LYS A 5 5.07 -7.65 5.00
N GLN A 6 3.85 -8.17 5.11
CA GLN A 6 2.83 -8.02 4.09
C GLN A 6 1.90 -6.89 4.51
N TYR A 7 1.85 -5.85 3.70
CA TYR A 7 0.98 -4.70 3.93
C TYR A 7 -0.32 -4.87 3.13
N ALA A 8 -1.44 -4.70 3.83
CA ALA A 8 -2.77 -4.55 3.27
C ALA A 8 -3.08 -3.06 3.04
N VAL A 9 -4.27 -2.78 2.53
CA VAL A 9 -4.69 -1.42 2.16
C VAL A 9 -5.73 -0.87 3.13
N ALA A 10 -5.56 0.40 3.49
CA ALA A 10 -6.60 1.23 4.09
C ALA A 10 -6.88 2.43 3.18
N ALA A 11 -8.13 2.69 2.83
CA ALA A 11 -8.49 3.72 1.85
C ALA A 11 -9.55 4.69 2.38
N SER A 12 -9.56 5.91 1.84
CA SER A 12 -10.57 6.93 2.15
C SER A 12 -11.96 6.60 1.58
N GLY A 13 -12.02 5.73 0.57
CA GLY A 13 -13.25 5.31 -0.07
C GLY A 13 -13.24 3.84 -0.48
N GLN A 14 -14.40 3.36 -0.89
CA GLN A 14 -14.57 2.04 -1.48
C GLN A 14 -15.46 2.14 -2.73
N TRP A 15 -15.31 1.20 -3.63
CA TRP A 15 -16.22 0.96 -4.75
C TRP A 15 -16.41 -0.53 -4.93
N THR A 16 -17.45 -0.92 -5.65
CA THR A 16 -17.75 -2.33 -5.91
C THR A 16 -17.56 -2.59 -7.38
N ASP A 17 -16.77 -3.60 -7.71
CA ASP A 17 -16.66 -4.07 -9.09
C ASP A 17 -17.84 -5.00 -9.43
N GLU A 18 -18.50 -4.70 -10.54
CA GLU A 18 -19.73 -5.39 -10.97
C GLU A 18 -19.40 -6.62 -11.85
N GLU A 19 -18.23 -6.66 -12.49
CA GLU A 19 -17.76 -7.75 -13.37
C GLU A 19 -17.16 -8.92 -12.60
N GLU A 20 -16.33 -8.65 -11.59
CA GLU A 20 -15.58 -9.65 -10.80
C GLU A 20 -16.29 -10.04 -9.48
N GLY A 21 -17.62 -9.88 -9.45
CA GLY A 21 -18.50 -10.37 -8.39
C GLY A 21 -18.40 -9.60 -7.07
N ARG A 22 -19.06 -8.44 -6.97
CA ARG A 22 -19.40 -7.74 -5.70
C ARG A 22 -18.24 -7.56 -4.70
N ARG A 23 -16.99 -7.57 -5.14
CA ARG A 23 -15.84 -7.34 -4.26
C ARG A 23 -15.66 -5.84 -4.05
N ARG A 24 -15.45 -5.47 -2.79
CA ARG A 24 -15.16 -4.08 -2.42
C ARG A 24 -13.68 -3.80 -2.69
N LEU A 25 -13.42 -2.81 -3.52
CA LEU A 25 -12.09 -2.35 -3.89
C LEU A 25 -11.84 -0.94 -3.35
N PRO A 26 -10.58 -0.57 -3.09
CA PRO A 26 -10.24 0.73 -2.54
C PRO A 26 -10.48 1.84 -3.57
N SER A 27 -10.87 3.02 -3.08
CA SER A 27 -10.92 4.24 -3.89
C SER A 27 -10.39 5.45 -3.13
N GLY A 28 -10.06 6.49 -3.88
CA GLY A 28 -9.55 7.75 -3.33
C GLY A 28 -8.08 7.64 -2.90
N GLU A 29 -7.78 8.10 -1.68
CA GLU A 29 -6.43 8.02 -1.12
C GLU A 29 -6.22 6.69 -0.38
N VAL A 30 -5.10 6.02 -0.67
CA VAL A 30 -4.73 4.74 -0.06
C VAL A 30 -3.49 4.85 0.81
N HIS A 31 -3.50 4.09 1.89
CA HIS A 31 -2.42 3.96 2.86
C HIS A 31 -2.11 2.49 3.11
N ALA A 32 -0.83 2.18 3.25
CA ALA A 32 -0.38 0.88 3.70
C ALA A 32 -0.79 0.67 5.15
N TRP A 33 -1.25 -0.53 5.46
CA TRP A 33 -1.73 -0.95 6.77
C TRP A 33 -1.22 -2.35 7.07
N GLU A 34 -0.72 -2.59 8.28
CA GLU A 34 -0.33 -3.93 8.73
C GLU A 34 -1.53 -4.61 9.41
N PRO A 35 -2.03 -5.75 8.90
CA PRO A 35 -3.16 -6.46 9.50
C PRO A 35 -2.92 -6.76 10.98
N GLY A 36 -3.92 -6.44 11.82
CA GLY A 36 -3.82 -6.55 13.28
C GLY A 36 -3.52 -5.23 14.00
N LEU A 37 -3.06 -4.19 13.27
CA LEU A 37 -2.91 -2.85 13.82
C LEU A 37 -4.17 -1.99 13.59
N ASN A 38 -4.37 -0.96 14.41
CA ASN A 38 -5.48 0.00 14.26
C ASN A 38 -5.03 1.33 13.62
N GLN A 39 -3.83 1.34 13.04
CA GLN A 39 -3.19 2.49 12.42
C GLN A 39 -2.48 2.09 11.12
N THR A 40 -2.40 3.01 10.18
CA THR A 40 -1.59 2.89 8.96
C THR A 40 -0.10 2.94 9.28
N VAL A 41 0.71 2.48 8.33
CA VAL A 41 2.18 2.50 8.43
C VAL A 41 2.72 3.93 8.57
N CYS A 42 2.05 4.94 8.00
CA CYS A 42 2.41 6.35 8.16
C CYS A 42 1.87 7.00 9.45
N GLY A 43 1.26 6.23 10.36
CA GLY A 43 0.84 6.70 11.69
C GLY A 43 -0.60 7.22 11.80
N LEU A 44 -1.40 7.18 10.72
CA LEU A 44 -2.81 7.57 10.81
C LEU A 44 -3.65 6.52 11.51
N SER A 45 -4.43 6.90 12.52
CA SER A 45 -5.44 6.02 13.13
C SER A 45 -6.57 5.75 12.15
N LEU A 46 -6.96 4.48 11.97
CA LEU A 46 -7.96 4.09 10.97
C LEU A 46 -9.35 4.70 11.25
N SER A 47 -9.79 4.66 12.51
CA SER A 47 -11.10 5.20 12.91
C SER A 47 -11.15 6.72 12.82
N ARG A 48 -10.17 7.43 13.38
CA ARG A 48 -10.11 8.90 13.37
C ARG A 48 -10.00 9.47 11.96
N SER A 49 -9.29 8.77 11.09
CA SER A 49 -9.10 9.18 9.68
C SER A 49 -10.18 8.63 8.75
N ARG A 50 -11.18 7.92 9.29
CA ARG A 50 -12.30 7.31 8.55
C ARG A 50 -11.84 6.45 7.36
N LEU A 51 -10.76 5.68 7.56
CA LEU A 51 -10.22 4.79 6.52
C LEU A 51 -10.89 3.43 6.59
N VAL A 52 -11.35 2.94 5.44
CA VAL A 52 -11.91 1.60 5.24
C VAL A 52 -10.77 0.59 5.05
N ARG A 53 -10.90 -0.58 5.66
CA ARG A 53 -9.88 -1.65 5.64
C ARG A 53 -10.15 -2.64 4.50
N PHE A 54 -9.12 -2.98 3.75
CA PHE A 54 -9.14 -3.96 2.68
C PHE A 54 -8.07 -5.03 2.94
N PRO A 55 -8.35 -5.99 3.83
CA PRO A 55 -7.37 -7.03 4.19
C PRO A 55 -7.03 -7.98 3.03
N HIS A 56 -7.91 -8.08 2.03
CA HIS A 56 -7.76 -8.90 0.84
C HIS A 56 -7.00 -8.20 -0.31
N VAL A 57 -6.78 -6.89 -0.22
CA VAL A 57 -6.03 -6.12 -1.23
C VAL A 57 -4.63 -5.87 -0.71
N THR A 58 -3.63 -6.34 -1.45
CA THR A 58 -2.25 -6.09 -1.06
C THR A 58 -1.81 -4.70 -1.51
N TRP A 59 -0.88 -4.08 -0.77
CA TRP A 59 -0.41 -2.74 -1.13
C TRP A 59 0.09 -2.63 -2.59
N PRO A 60 0.85 -3.60 -3.14
CA PRO A 60 1.23 -3.58 -4.55
C PRO A 60 0.06 -3.50 -5.54
N ASP A 61 -1.10 -4.08 -5.21
CA ASP A 61 -2.25 -4.08 -6.12
C ASP A 61 -2.89 -2.68 -6.28
N THR A 62 -2.45 -1.69 -5.50
CA THR A 62 -2.89 -0.29 -5.61
C THR A 62 -2.04 0.55 -6.55
N PHE A 63 -0.97 -0.03 -7.11
CA PHE A 63 -0.16 0.66 -8.11
C PHE A 63 -0.89 0.68 -9.47
N PRO A 64 -0.78 1.79 -10.24
CA PRO A 64 -1.48 1.91 -11.53
C PRO A 64 -1.19 0.77 -12.51
N GLU A 65 -0.01 0.17 -12.41
CA GLU A 65 0.45 -0.96 -13.23
C GLU A 65 -0.29 -2.29 -12.98
N SER A 66 -0.97 -2.44 -11.83
CA SER A 66 -1.66 -3.69 -11.46
C SER A 66 -3.07 -3.82 -12.08
N GLY A 67 -3.71 -2.71 -12.44
CA GLY A 67 -5.13 -2.70 -12.85
C GLY A 67 -6.10 -3.12 -11.73
N GLY A 68 -7.41 -3.06 -11.96
CA GLY A 68 -8.43 -3.55 -11.03
C GLY A 68 -8.49 -2.73 -9.74
N ALA A 69 -7.85 -3.22 -8.67
CA ALA A 69 -7.85 -2.53 -7.37
C ALA A 69 -7.25 -1.12 -7.42
N ALA A 70 -6.42 -0.82 -8.42
CA ALA A 70 -5.86 0.52 -8.65
C ALA A 70 -6.80 1.49 -9.38
N ASP A 71 -7.88 1.03 -10.03
CA ASP A 71 -8.63 1.82 -11.02
C ASP A 71 -9.30 3.07 -10.45
N ARG A 72 -9.74 3.01 -9.19
CA ARG A 72 -10.34 4.16 -8.48
C ARG A 72 -9.41 4.76 -7.43
N VAL A 73 -8.15 4.33 -7.39
CA VAL A 73 -7.14 4.91 -6.51
C VAL A 73 -6.64 6.21 -7.14
N ARG A 74 -6.90 7.33 -6.46
CA ARG A 74 -6.51 8.67 -6.90
C ARG A 74 -5.12 9.04 -6.39
N ARG A 75 -4.72 8.51 -5.23
CA ARG A 75 -3.46 8.88 -4.57
C ARG A 75 -2.96 7.74 -3.69
N GLN A 76 -1.70 7.33 -3.86
CA GLN A 76 -1.00 6.56 -2.84
C GLN A 76 -0.28 7.52 -1.89
N CYS A 77 -0.41 7.31 -0.58
CA CYS A 77 0.31 8.10 0.41
C CYS A 77 1.84 7.95 0.21
N PRO A 78 2.62 9.02 -0.05
CA PRO A 78 4.05 8.91 -0.35
C PRO A 78 4.88 8.30 0.78
N ARG A 79 4.48 8.52 2.05
CA ARG A 79 5.13 7.91 3.22
C ARG A 79 4.91 6.40 3.23
N CYS A 80 3.69 5.95 2.97
CA CYS A 80 3.38 4.53 2.86
C CYS A 80 4.06 3.91 1.64
N ALA A 81 4.08 4.58 0.48
CA ALA A 81 4.78 4.10 -0.71
C ALA A 81 6.29 3.94 -0.47
N SER A 82 6.88 4.80 0.34
CA SER A 82 8.31 4.70 0.69
C SER A 82 8.64 3.51 1.60
N VAL A 83 7.70 3.09 2.45
CA VAL A 83 7.90 2.01 3.44
C VAL A 83 7.40 0.66 2.94
N ALA A 84 6.26 0.66 2.27
CA ALA A 84 5.53 -0.51 1.80
C ALA A 84 5.64 -0.72 0.28
N GLY A 85 6.36 0.15 -0.43
CA GLY A 85 6.56 0.08 -1.89
C GLY A 85 7.17 -1.22 -2.38
N ARG A 86 7.38 -1.33 -3.71
CA ARG A 86 7.75 -2.56 -4.44
C ARG A 86 8.51 -3.55 -3.54
N ARG A 87 7.88 -4.71 -3.29
CA ARG A 87 8.52 -5.82 -2.57
C ARG A 87 9.84 -6.16 -3.26
N GLY A 88 10.91 -6.25 -2.48
CA GLY A 88 12.13 -6.94 -2.89
C GLY A 88 13.38 -6.15 -2.58
N GLN A 89 14.48 -6.89 -2.39
CA GLN A 89 15.84 -6.38 -2.24
C GLN A 89 16.29 -5.52 -3.44
N ASP A 90 15.45 -5.43 -4.47
CA ASP A 90 15.61 -4.75 -5.76
C ASP A 90 14.98 -3.34 -5.82
N ALA A 91 14.21 -2.90 -4.82
CA ALA A 91 13.49 -1.62 -4.88
C ALA A 91 14.33 -0.37 -4.48
N ARG A 92 15.59 -0.56 -4.06
CA ARG A 92 16.57 0.52 -3.96
C ARG A 92 17.93 0.03 -4.43
N PRO A 93 18.68 0.78 -5.26
CA PRO A 93 20.13 0.66 -5.19
C PRO A 93 20.50 0.94 -3.72
N ARG A 94 21.11 -0.03 -3.05
CA ARG A 94 21.70 0.19 -1.73
C ARG A 94 22.63 1.39 -1.89
N TRP A 95 22.53 2.38 -1.02
CA TRP A 95 23.42 3.55 -1.10
C TRP A 95 24.86 3.05 -0.97
N GLN A 96 25.56 2.93 -2.09
CA GLN A 96 26.88 2.33 -2.16
C GLN A 96 27.89 3.47 -2.16
N ARG A 97 28.57 3.63 -1.02
CA ARG A 97 29.65 4.59 -0.87
C ARG A 97 30.90 4.03 -1.53
N THR A 98 31.00 4.14 -2.85
CA THR A 98 32.26 3.87 -3.53
C THR A 98 33.19 5.03 -3.19
N ASN A 99 34.16 4.78 -2.33
CA ASN A 99 35.20 5.74 -1.96
C ASN A 99 36.40 5.41 -2.85
N PRO A 100 36.53 5.93 -4.08
CA PRO A 100 37.77 5.77 -4.83
C PRO A 100 38.78 6.69 -4.14
N ARG A 101 39.60 6.13 -3.24
CA ARG A 101 40.82 6.84 -2.88
C ARG A 101 41.79 6.74 -4.07
N PRO A 102 42.55 7.82 -4.36
CA PRO A 102 43.57 7.83 -5.41
C PRO A 102 44.65 6.77 -5.18
#